data_AF-A0A0P7UJI3-F1
#
_entry.id   AF-A0A0P7UJI3-F1
#
_cell.length_a   1.000
_cell.length_b   1.000
_cell.length_c   1.000
_cell.angle_alpha   90.00
_cell.angle_beta   90.00
_cell.angle_gamma   90.00
#
_symmetry.space_group_name_H-M   'P 1'
#
loop_
_entity.id
_entity.type
_entity.pdbx_description
1 polymer ?
#
loop_
_entity_poly.entity_id
_entity_poly.type
_entity_poly.pdbx_seq_one_letter_code
_entity_poly.pdbx_strand_id
1 'polypeptide(L)'
;MSLALKQVFNKVMTFRRKRKFESGMQCFELRKKAQASLNAGLDLKQAVQLPHGEDLSDWVAVHVVDFFNQVNLICGTISDLCTDWSCPVISGGLRYEYHWQDEHRYKKPTAL
;
A
#
# COMPACT_ATOMS: atom_id res chain seq x y z
N MET A 1 6.23 -13.45 -19.58
CA MET A 1 5.54 -13.22 -18.29
C MET A 1 6.51 -13.00 -17.11
N SER A 2 7.61 -12.23 -17.21
CA SER A 2 8.64 -12.23 -16.14
C SER A 2 9.30 -10.87 -15.82
N LEU A 3 8.88 -9.76 -16.44
CA LEU A 3 9.51 -8.45 -16.21
C LEU A 3 8.81 -7.66 -15.09
N ALA A 4 7.47 -7.58 -15.08
CA ALA A 4 6.70 -6.89 -14.04
C ALA A 4 6.96 -7.42 -12.62
N LEU A 5 6.95 -8.75 -12.42
CA LEU A 5 7.23 -9.33 -11.10
C LEU A 5 8.66 -9.03 -10.61
N LYS A 6 9.64 -8.91 -11.53
CA LYS A 6 11.01 -8.53 -11.15
C LYS A 6 11.09 -7.07 -10.68
N GLN A 7 10.23 -6.18 -11.16
CA GLN A 7 10.11 -4.80 -10.66
C GLN A 7 9.44 -4.75 -9.28
N VAL A 8 8.42 -5.57 -9.02
CA VAL A 8 7.76 -5.68 -7.70
C VAL A 8 8.73 -6.14 -6.60
N PHE A 9 9.64 -7.07 -6.93
CA PHE A 9 10.67 -7.54 -6.01
C PHE A 9 12.01 -6.80 -6.17
N ASN A 10 12.04 -5.67 -6.87
CA ASN A 10 13.27 -4.91 -7.11
C ASN A 10 13.71 -4.20 -5.83
N LYS A 11 14.95 -4.50 -5.40
CA LYS A 11 15.59 -3.99 -4.17
C LYS A 11 15.75 -2.45 -4.13
N VAL A 12 15.48 -1.76 -5.24
CA VAL A 12 15.55 -0.29 -5.35
C VAL A 12 14.24 0.40 -4.91
N MET A 13 13.10 -0.30 -4.96
CA MET A 13 11.81 0.23 -4.50
C MET A 13 11.61 -0.01 -2.99
N THR A 14 10.72 0.77 -2.38
CA THR A 14 10.38 0.75 -0.94
C THR A 14 9.93 -0.61 -0.39
N PHE A 15 9.70 -1.60 -1.26
CA PHE A 15 9.58 -3.01 -0.88
C PHE A 15 10.91 -3.56 -0.34
N ARG A 16 11.16 -3.25 0.94
CA ARG A 16 12.14 -3.97 1.75
C ARG A 16 11.39 -5.05 2.51
N ARG A 17 11.66 -6.32 2.22
CA ARG A 17 11.46 -7.41 3.19
C ARG A 17 12.36 -7.09 4.39
N LYS A 18 11.93 -6.21 5.30
CA LYS A 18 12.71 -5.86 6.50
C LYS A 18 12.84 -7.11 7.36
N ARG A 19 14.05 -7.26 7.92
CA ARG A 19 14.52 -8.20 8.94
C ARG A 19 13.40 -8.98 9.63
N LYS A 20 13.61 -10.30 9.81
CA LYS A 20 12.82 -11.13 10.73
C LYS A 20 12.60 -10.31 12.01
N PHE A 21 11.37 -9.85 12.23
CA PHE A 21 11.04 -9.14 13.45
C PHE A 21 11.21 -10.14 14.59
N GLU A 22 12.06 -9.82 15.56
CA GLU A 22 12.24 -10.64 16.74
C GLU A 22 10.91 -10.70 17.49
N SER A 23 10.49 -11.91 17.84
CA SER A 23 9.28 -12.16 18.63
C SER A 23 9.37 -11.38 19.94
N GLY A 24 8.39 -10.51 20.21
CA GLY A 24 8.34 -9.66 21.40
C GLY A 24 8.37 -8.15 21.15
N MET A 25 8.66 -7.69 19.92
CA MET A 25 8.50 -6.27 19.58
C MET A 25 7.02 -5.90 19.41
N GLN A 26 6.60 -4.76 19.95
CA GLN A 26 5.21 -4.26 19.85
C GLN A 26 4.70 -4.17 18.40
N CYS A 27 5.55 -3.72 17.47
CA CYS A 27 5.24 -3.67 16.04
C CYS A 27 4.94 -5.05 15.43
N PHE A 28 5.61 -6.11 15.92
CA PHE A 28 5.37 -7.47 15.46
C PHE A 28 4.01 -7.99 15.92
N GLU A 29 3.66 -7.77 17.19
CA GLU A 29 2.36 -8.21 17.72
C GLU A 29 1.19 -7.44 17.12
N LEU A 30 1.32 -6.12 16.89
CA LEU A 30 0.31 -5.32 16.20
C LEU A 30 0.04 -5.83 14.78
N ARG A 31 1.11 -6.11 14.03
CA ARG A 31 0.98 -6.65 12.67
C ARG A 31 0.38 -8.05 12.64
N LYS A 32 0.70 -8.89 13.62
CA LYS A 32 0.10 -10.22 13.78
C LYS A 32 -1.41 -10.12 14.05
N LYS A 33 -1.84 -9.21 14.92
CA LYS A 33 -3.27 -8.94 15.18
C LYS A 33 -3.99 -8.47 13.90
N ALA A 34 -3.40 -7.53 13.17
CA ALA A 34 -3.94 -7.03 11.89
C ALA A 34 -4.07 -8.16 10.85
N GLN A 35 -3.01 -8.97 10.67
CA GLN A 35 -3.00 -10.06 9.69
C GLN A 35 -4.01 -11.17 10.01
N ALA A 36 -4.20 -11.51 11.29
CA ALA A 36 -5.18 -12.49 11.71
C ALA A 36 -6.61 -12.04 11.39
N SER A 37 -6.88 -10.75 11.49
CA SER A 37 -8.20 -10.16 11.22
C SER A 37 -8.58 -10.14 9.73
N LEU A 38 -7.58 -10.08 8.83
CA LEU A 38 -7.78 -10.07 7.38
C LEU A 38 -7.92 -11.48 6.75
N ASN A 39 -7.36 -12.51 7.39
CA ASN A 39 -7.31 -13.88 6.85
C ASN A 39 -8.49 -14.78 7.27
N ALA A 40 -9.24 -14.39 8.29
CA ALA A 40 -10.51 -15.04 8.62
C ALA A 40 -11.62 -14.32 7.85
N GLY A 41 -12.60 -15.03 7.30
CA GLY A 41 -13.76 -14.46 6.58
C GLY A 41 -14.70 -13.66 7.50
N LEU A 42 -14.15 -12.65 8.18
CA LEU A 42 -14.66 -11.94 9.34
C LEU A 42 -15.27 -10.60 8.92
N ASP A 43 -16.15 -10.09 9.77
CA ASP A 43 -16.69 -8.74 9.69
C ASP A 43 -15.54 -7.72 9.69
N LEU A 44 -15.24 -7.15 8.51
CA LEU A 44 -14.19 -6.16 8.33
C LEU A 44 -14.36 -4.97 9.28
N LYS A 45 -15.59 -4.64 9.65
CA LYS A 45 -15.88 -3.54 10.57
C LYS A 45 -15.32 -3.79 11.97
N GLN A 46 -15.21 -5.04 12.40
CA GLN A 46 -14.58 -5.42 13.66
C GLN A 46 -13.07 -5.50 13.51
N ALA A 47 -12.58 -6.05 12.39
CA ALA A 47 -11.16 -6.21 12.11
C ALA A 47 -10.37 -4.88 12.12
N VAL A 48 -10.98 -3.79 11.66
CA VAL A 48 -10.34 -2.47 11.59
C VAL A 48 -10.39 -1.67 12.88
N GLN A 49 -11.11 -2.14 13.91
CA GLN A 49 -11.24 -1.40 15.17
C GLN A 49 -9.91 -1.35 15.90
N LEU A 50 -9.63 -0.18 16.49
CA LEU A 50 -8.47 -0.01 17.37
C LEU A 50 -8.57 -1.00 18.54
N PRO A 51 -7.61 -1.91 18.72
CA PRO A 51 -7.63 -2.84 19.85
C PRO A 51 -7.51 -2.09 21.18
N HIS A 52 -8.18 -2.60 22.21
CA HIS A 52 -8.15 -1.99 23.53
C HIS A 52 -6.72 -1.89 24.07
N GLY A 53 -6.30 -0.69 24.47
CA GLY A 53 -4.99 -0.43 25.06
C GLY A 53 -3.85 -0.16 24.08
N GLU A 54 -4.13 -0.10 22.77
CA GLU A 54 -3.14 0.28 21.75
C GLU A 54 -3.25 1.76 21.38
N ASP A 55 -2.15 2.35 20.90
CA ASP A 55 -2.14 3.73 20.39
C ASP A 55 -2.73 3.80 18.97
N LEU A 56 -3.52 4.85 18.72
CA LEU A 56 -4.17 5.05 17.42
C LEU A 56 -3.17 5.30 16.29
N SER A 57 -2.12 6.08 16.56
CA SER A 57 -1.11 6.44 15.55
C SER A 57 -0.31 5.20 15.14
N ASP A 58 0.04 4.36 16.11
CA ASP A 58 0.73 3.09 15.85
C ASP A 58 -0.15 2.11 15.07
N TRP A 59 -1.43 2.00 15.42
CA TRP A 59 -2.39 1.16 14.70
C TRP A 59 -2.54 1.59 13.25
N VAL A 60 -2.73 2.89 13.02
CA VAL A 60 -2.83 3.48 11.67
C VAL A 60 -1.53 3.29 10.90
N ALA A 61 -0.37 3.50 11.52
CA ALA A 61 0.93 3.35 10.85
C ALA A 61 1.15 1.92 10.34
N VAL A 62 0.81 0.90 11.14
CA VAL A 62 0.87 -0.51 10.71
C VAL A 62 -0.04 -0.75 9.51
N HIS A 63 -1.28 -0.25 9.55
CA HIS A 63 -2.25 -0.43 8.47
C HIS A 63 -1.85 0.29 7.19
N VAL A 64 -1.34 1.52 7.28
CA VAL A 64 -0.87 2.31 6.12
C VAL A 64 0.24 1.57 5.38
N VAL A 65 1.20 0.98 6.11
CA VAL A 65 2.28 0.21 5.50
C VAL A 65 1.74 -1.05 4.83
N ASP A 66 0.82 -1.77 5.48
CA ASP A 66 0.22 -2.97 4.90
C ASP A 66 -0.61 -2.64 3.63
N PHE A 67 -1.43 -1.59 3.66
CA PHE A 67 -2.18 -1.12 2.48
C PHE A 67 -1.26 -0.69 1.35
N PHE A 68 -0.21 0.08 1.64
CA PHE A 68 0.78 0.49 0.63
C PHE A 68 1.40 -0.72 -0.06
N ASN A 69 1.79 -1.74 0.70
CA ASN A 69 2.38 -2.96 0.13
C ASN A 69 1.38 -3.74 -0.73
N GLN A 70 0.12 -3.84 -0.28
CA GLN A 70 -0.92 -4.55 -1.01
C GLN A 70 -1.28 -3.84 -2.32
N VAL A 71 -1.44 -2.51 -2.30
CA VAL A 71 -1.72 -1.72 -3.51
C VAL A 71 -0.57 -1.83 -4.51
N ASN A 72 0.68 -1.72 -4.06
CA ASN A 72 1.83 -1.87 -4.96
C ASN A 72 1.90 -3.25 -5.60
N LEU A 73 1.56 -4.32 -4.86
CA LEU A 73 1.51 -5.65 -5.45
C LEU A 73 0.47 -5.72 -6.56
N ILE A 74 -0.73 -5.16 -6.35
CA ILE A 74 -1.80 -5.12 -7.34
C ILE A 74 -1.39 -4.27 -8.56
N CYS A 75 -0.90 -3.05 -8.35
CA CYS A 75 -0.42 -2.19 -9.44
C CYS A 75 0.70 -2.86 -10.24
N GLY A 76 1.57 -3.60 -9.56
CA GLY A 76 2.65 -4.35 -10.19
C GLY A 76 2.19 -5.53 -11.05
N THR A 77 1.00 -6.08 -10.87
CA THR A 77 0.49 -7.15 -11.76
C THR A 77 -0.07 -6.61 -13.08
N ILE A 78 -0.49 -5.34 -13.10
CA ILE A 78 -1.09 -4.68 -14.27
C ILE A 78 -0.20 -3.61 -14.90
N SER A 79 1.01 -3.38 -14.36
CA SER A 79 1.91 -2.31 -14.80
C SER A 79 2.25 -2.38 -16.28
N ASP A 80 2.36 -3.59 -16.84
CA ASP A 80 2.67 -3.80 -18.27
C ASP A 80 1.51 -3.34 -19.19
N LEU A 81 0.29 -3.17 -18.65
CA LEU A 81 -0.89 -2.71 -19.38
C LEU A 81 -1.15 -1.20 -19.20
N CYS A 82 -0.56 -0.59 -18.17
CA CYS A 82 -0.71 0.83 -17.84
C CYS A 82 0.53 1.57 -18.33
N THR A 83 0.43 2.15 -19.53
CA THR A 83 1.50 2.88 -20.21
C THR A 83 1.03 4.29 -20.55
N ASP A 84 1.94 5.21 -20.85
CA ASP A 84 1.59 6.59 -21.25
C ASP A 84 0.65 6.64 -22.47
N TRP A 85 0.63 5.60 -23.31
CA TRP A 85 -0.29 5.47 -24.43
C TRP A 85 -1.67 4.94 -24.05
N SER A 86 -1.74 3.97 -23.14
CA SER A 86 -3.01 3.35 -22.73
C SER A 86 -3.72 4.15 -21.64
N CYS A 87 -2.95 4.83 -20.78
CA CYS A 87 -3.42 5.63 -19.66
C CYS A 87 -2.70 6.99 -19.68
N PRO A 88 -3.07 7.90 -20.61
CA PRO A 88 -2.39 9.18 -20.80
C PRO A 88 -2.65 10.20 -19.66
N VAL A 89 -3.62 9.90 -18.79
CA VAL A 89 -3.94 10.67 -17.58
C VAL A 89 -4.33 9.72 -16.46
N ILE A 90 -3.98 10.07 -15.23
CA ILE A 90 -4.48 9.35 -14.04
C ILE A 90 -5.98 9.63 -13.88
N SER A 91 -6.81 8.60 -14.06
CA SER A 91 -8.28 8.74 -14.03
C SER A 91 -8.97 7.68 -13.16
N GLY A 92 -10.11 8.07 -12.60
CA GLY A 92 -11.04 7.23 -11.84
C GLY A 92 -12.26 6.87 -12.69
N GLY A 93 -12.04 6.38 -13.90
CA GLY A 93 -13.06 6.23 -14.94
C GLY A 93 -13.38 7.56 -15.64
N LEU A 94 -14.49 7.62 -16.39
CA LEU A 94 -14.81 8.74 -17.27
C LEU A 94 -15.16 10.07 -16.56
N ARG A 95 -15.41 10.03 -15.25
CA ARG A 95 -15.93 11.18 -14.49
C ARG A 95 -14.88 11.93 -13.69
N TYR A 96 -13.73 11.31 -13.42
CA TYR A 96 -12.75 11.84 -12.48
C TYR A 96 -11.35 11.73 -13.07
N GLU A 97 -10.65 12.85 -13.08
CA GLU A 97 -9.23 12.97 -13.40
C GLU A 97 -8.50 13.41 -12.14
N TYR A 98 -7.34 12.81 -11.87
CA TYR A 98 -6.54 13.09 -10.69
C TYR A 98 -5.26 13.80 -11.09
N HIS A 99 -4.96 14.91 -10.42
CA HIS A 99 -3.75 15.69 -10.64
C HIS A 99 -2.80 15.53 -9.47
N TRP A 100 -1.51 15.52 -9.76
CA TRP A 100 -0.46 15.43 -8.76
C TRP A 100 0.01 16.81 -8.32
N GLN A 101 0.25 16.95 -7.02
CA GLN A 101 0.90 18.11 -6.44
C GLN A 101 1.85 17.65 -5.33
N ASP A 102 3.07 18.17 -5.34
CA ASP A 102 4.02 18.03 -4.25
C ASP A 102 4.74 19.35 -3.96
N GLU A 103 5.49 19.39 -2.87
CA GLU A 103 6.18 20.61 -2.43
C GLU A 103 7.45 20.92 -3.25
N HIS A 104 7.87 20.01 -4.12
CA HIS A 104 9.19 20.04 -4.75
C HIS A 104 9.10 20.33 -6.26
N ARG A 105 8.67 19.33 -7.03
CA ARG A 105 8.68 19.31 -8.49
C ARG A 105 7.36 19.80 -9.07
N TYR A 106 6.23 19.50 -8.42
CA TYR A 106 4.89 19.80 -8.91
C TYR A 106 4.16 20.72 -7.94
N LYS A 107 4.57 21.99 -7.90
CA LYS A 107 4.03 23.00 -6.97
C LYS A 107 2.57 23.40 -7.23
N LYS A 108 2.02 23.01 -8.37
CA LYS A 108 0.62 23.21 -8.76
C LYS A 108 0.03 21.87 -9.20
N PRO A 109 -1.29 21.68 -9.09
CA PRO A 109 -1.96 20.48 -9.60
C PRO A 109 -1.59 20.29 -11.08
N THR A 110 -0.91 19.18 -11.38
CA THR A 110 -0.39 18.85 -12.70
C THR A 110 -0.97 17.52 -13.14
N ALA A 111 -1.52 17.47 -14.35
CA ALA A 111 -1.94 16.21 -14.98
C ALA A 111 -0.68 15.40 -15.35
N LEU A 112 -0.65 14.15 -14.91
CA LEU A 112 0.41 13.17 -15.17
C LEU A 112 -0.20 11.90 -15.77
#